data_AF-A0A8J7NN79-F1
#
_entry.id   AF-A0A8J7NN79-F1
#
_cell.length_a   1.000
_cell.length_b   1.000
_cell.length_c   1.000
_cell.angle_alpha   90.00
_cell.angle_beta   90.00
_cell.angle_gamma   90.00
#
_symmetry.space_group_name_H-M   'P 1'
#
loop_
_entity.id
_entity.type
_entity.pdbx_description
1 polymer ?
#
loop_
_entity_poly.entity_id
_entity_poly.type
_entity_poly.pdbx_seq_one_letter_code
_entity_poly.pdbx_strand_id
1 'polypeptide(L)'
;EVPSQLDDLPATMLKIDYAAVQMAEKADDTVKKLLTLELASHKEKLSIKKEQLMAKVKRNESDRGSTEVQVAVLTAKIRNYQEHLQYHTKDKANKRRLLMAIDRRKKLLKYLRRTRYDLFENVCQQLGITYTFPPEYYRRVTRRWAAKKAFCIKVFNEVQKQKAAEKKRQREAATLKEESADKQMGLDGSPV
;
A
#
# COMPACT_ATOMS: atom_id res chain seq x y z
N GLU A 1 -9.11 -14.84 -16.07
CA GLU A 1 -7.96 -14.13 -16.67
C GLU A 1 -7.39 -13.19 -15.63
N VAL A 2 -6.07 -13.03 -15.55
CA VAL A 2 -5.48 -12.10 -14.58
C VAL A 2 -5.54 -10.70 -15.17
N PRO A 3 -6.15 -9.71 -14.50
CA PRO A 3 -6.22 -8.36 -15.04
C PRO A 3 -4.81 -7.78 -15.20
N SER A 4 -4.46 -7.42 -16.44
CA SER A 4 -3.24 -6.66 -16.74
C SER A 4 -3.51 -5.18 -16.50
N GLN A 5 -2.49 -4.45 -16.04
CA GLN A 5 -2.58 -2.99 -15.95
C GLN A 5 -2.78 -2.32 -17.33
N LEU A 6 -2.55 -3.05 -18.43
CA LEU A 6 -2.71 -2.56 -19.79
C LEU A 6 -4.14 -2.71 -20.32
N ASP A 7 -5.00 -3.47 -19.65
CA ASP A 7 -6.38 -3.72 -20.11
C ASP A 7 -7.24 -2.45 -20.09
N ASP A 8 -6.89 -1.47 -19.24
CA ASP A 8 -7.56 -0.17 -19.21
C ASP A 8 -7.29 0.69 -20.47
N LEU A 9 -6.32 0.32 -21.33
CA LEU A 9 -5.95 1.11 -22.49
C LEU A 9 -6.83 0.74 -23.70
N PRO A 10 -7.60 1.69 -24.27
CA PRO A 10 -8.43 1.39 -25.42
C PRO A 10 -7.55 1.09 -26.65
N ALA A 11 -7.89 0.01 -27.38
CA ALA A 11 -7.13 -0.42 -28.56
C ALA A 11 -7.08 0.64 -29.68
N THR A 12 -8.08 1.52 -29.73
CA THR A 12 -8.20 2.62 -30.70
C THR A 12 -7.29 3.82 -30.39
N MET A 13 -6.67 3.86 -29.21
CA MET A 13 -5.75 4.94 -28.84
C MET A 13 -4.55 4.97 -29.79
N LEU A 14 -4.09 6.17 -30.16
CA LEU A 14 -2.86 6.33 -30.94
C LEU A 14 -1.62 6.04 -30.10
N LYS A 15 -0.56 5.54 -30.75
CA LYS A 15 0.79 5.49 -30.18
C LYS A 15 1.26 6.91 -29.82
N ILE A 16 2.07 7.03 -28.76
CA ILE A 16 2.51 8.33 -28.19
C ILE A 16 3.09 9.26 -29.25
N ASP A 17 3.98 8.73 -30.09
CA ASP A 17 4.74 9.53 -31.06
C ASP A 17 3.84 10.21 -32.09
N TYR A 18 2.66 9.64 -32.35
CA TYR A 18 1.69 10.14 -33.33
C TYR A 18 0.54 10.91 -32.69
N ALA A 19 0.41 10.91 -31.37
CA ALA A 19 -0.71 11.54 -30.66
C ALA A 19 -0.75 13.07 -30.85
N ALA A 20 0.41 13.72 -31.06
CA ALA A 20 0.48 15.16 -31.30
C ALA A 20 0.26 15.55 -32.78
N VAL A 21 0.26 14.58 -33.69
CA VAL A 21 0.20 14.83 -35.13
C VAL A 21 -1.26 14.90 -35.58
N GLN A 22 -1.78 16.11 -35.81
CA GLN A 22 -3.17 16.33 -36.22
C GLN A 22 -3.56 15.62 -37.53
N MET A 23 -2.59 15.40 -38.42
CA MET A 23 -2.79 14.68 -39.69
C MET A 23 -3.10 13.19 -39.50
N ALA A 24 -2.71 12.60 -38.36
CA ALA A 24 -2.92 11.18 -38.09
C ALA A 24 -4.40 10.82 -37.95
N GLU A 25 -5.24 11.78 -37.54
CA GLU A 25 -6.69 11.58 -37.40
C GLU A 25 -7.43 11.60 -38.76
N LYS A 26 -6.85 12.27 -39.76
CA LYS A 26 -7.41 12.44 -41.11
C LYS A 26 -6.93 11.37 -42.10
N ALA A 27 -6.06 10.46 -41.66
CA ALA A 27 -5.53 9.41 -42.51
C ALA A 27 -6.58 8.32 -42.80
N ASP A 28 -6.34 7.54 -43.86
CA ASP A 28 -7.15 6.37 -44.21
C ASP A 28 -7.27 5.39 -43.04
N ASP A 29 -8.38 4.65 -42.99
CA ASP A 29 -8.68 3.71 -41.91
C ASP A 29 -7.59 2.65 -41.71
N THR A 30 -6.95 2.22 -42.80
CA THR A 30 -5.84 1.26 -42.79
C THR A 30 -4.62 1.84 -42.07
N VAL A 31 -4.24 3.08 -42.41
CA VAL A 31 -3.14 3.82 -41.78
C VAL A 31 -3.48 4.09 -40.33
N LYS A 32 -4.70 4.51 -40.03
CA LYS A 32 -5.19 4.74 -38.67
C LYS A 32 -5.01 3.49 -37.81
N LYS A 33 -5.39 2.31 -38.32
CA LYS A 33 -5.21 1.02 -37.62
C LYS A 33 -3.74 0.66 -37.38
N LEU A 34 -2.81 1.03 -38.27
CA LEU A 34 -1.37 0.83 -38.07
C LEU A 34 -0.78 1.71 -36.97
N LEU A 35 -1.37 2.89 -36.76
CA LEU A 35 -0.94 3.88 -35.76
C LEU A 35 -1.58 3.65 -34.38
N THR A 36 -2.61 2.81 -34.27
CA THR A 36 -3.30 2.52 -33.01
C THR A 36 -2.59 1.50 -32.12
N LEU A 37 -3.06 1.39 -30.88
CA LEU A 37 -2.57 0.42 -29.90
C LEU A 37 -2.97 -1.03 -30.16
N GLU A 38 -3.95 -1.26 -31.03
CA GLU A 38 -4.33 -2.60 -31.48
C GLU A 38 -3.10 -3.35 -32.02
N LEU A 39 -2.32 -2.69 -32.89
CA LEU A 39 -1.13 -3.24 -33.54
C LEU A 39 0.18 -2.80 -32.86
N ALA A 40 0.10 -2.24 -31.65
CA ALA A 40 1.27 -1.76 -30.93
C ALA A 40 2.01 -2.86 -30.17
N SER A 41 3.32 -2.69 -30.04
CA SER A 41 4.16 -3.55 -29.21
C SER A 41 3.82 -3.37 -27.72
N HIS A 42 4.06 -4.41 -26.91
CA HIS A 42 3.95 -4.32 -25.45
C HIS A 42 4.77 -3.14 -24.88
N LYS A 43 5.93 -2.83 -25.47
CA LYS A 43 6.77 -1.71 -25.04
C LYS A 43 6.06 -0.35 -25.19
N GLU A 44 5.33 -0.17 -26.29
CA GLU A 44 4.61 1.06 -26.61
C GLU A 44 3.42 1.24 -25.66
N LYS A 45 2.63 0.18 -25.45
CA LYS A 45 1.54 0.17 -24.44
C LYS A 45 2.06 0.54 -23.05
N LEU A 46 3.19 -0.04 -22.64
CA LEU A 46 3.83 0.26 -21.37
C LEU A 46 4.35 1.71 -21.30
N SER A 47 4.78 2.30 -22.43
CA SER A 47 5.20 3.69 -22.48
C SER A 47 4.02 4.62 -22.16
N ILE A 48 2.83 4.34 -22.73
CA ILE A 48 1.62 5.13 -22.47
C ILE A 48 1.21 5.02 -21.01
N LYS A 49 1.21 3.80 -20.45
CA LYS A 49 0.87 3.61 -19.04
C LYS A 49 1.83 4.34 -18.10
N LYS A 50 3.12 4.39 -18.44
CA LYS A 50 4.10 5.20 -17.69
C LYS A 50 3.73 6.68 -17.76
N GLU A 51 3.42 7.21 -18.94
CA GLU A 51 3.03 8.62 -19.10
C GLU A 51 1.77 8.97 -18.34
N GLN A 52 0.73 8.13 -18.41
CA GLN A 52 -0.50 8.29 -17.62
C GLN A 52 -0.21 8.32 -16.12
N LEU A 53 0.64 7.41 -15.62
CA LEU A 53 1.01 7.38 -14.20
C LEU A 53 1.89 8.56 -13.80
N MET A 54 2.77 9.04 -14.70
CA MET A 54 3.55 10.25 -14.45
C MET A 54 2.64 11.48 -14.39
N ALA A 55 1.71 11.63 -15.34
CA ALA A 55 0.80 12.77 -15.41
C ALA A 55 -0.01 12.97 -14.12
N LYS A 56 -0.39 11.89 -13.43
CA LYS A 56 -1.10 11.95 -12.14
C LYS A 56 -0.31 12.59 -10.99
N VAL A 57 1.02 12.62 -11.08
CA VAL A 57 1.90 12.95 -9.95
C VAL A 57 2.95 14.02 -10.30
N LYS A 58 3.09 14.37 -11.59
CA LYS A 58 3.97 15.45 -12.06
C LYS A 58 3.56 16.78 -11.44
N ARG A 59 4.55 17.60 -11.10
CA ARG A 59 4.33 18.99 -10.65
C ARG A 59 4.14 19.92 -11.83
N ASN A 60 4.98 19.75 -12.85
CA ASN A 60 4.97 20.50 -14.10
C ASN A 60 4.97 19.51 -15.27
N GLU A 61 4.48 19.94 -16.44
CA GLU A 61 4.39 19.07 -17.63
C GLU A 61 5.75 18.53 -18.08
N SER A 62 6.79 19.37 -17.99
CA SER A 62 8.18 19.05 -18.35
C SER A 62 8.94 18.24 -17.30
N ASP A 63 8.37 18.02 -16.11
CA ASP A 63 9.05 17.29 -15.04
C ASP A 63 9.16 15.80 -15.37
N ARG A 64 10.39 15.31 -15.50
CA ARG A 64 10.71 13.89 -15.71
C ARG A 64 11.61 13.30 -14.62
N GLY A 65 12.13 14.14 -13.73
CA GLY A 65 13.25 13.80 -12.84
C GLY A 65 12.91 13.78 -11.37
N SER A 66 11.78 14.38 -10.97
CA SER A 66 11.38 14.46 -9.56
C SER A 66 11.18 13.09 -8.92
N THR A 67 11.23 13.07 -7.59
CA THR A 67 11.20 11.81 -6.85
C THR A 67 9.83 11.13 -7.01
N GLU A 68 8.78 11.91 -7.11
CA GLU A 68 7.41 11.50 -7.35
C GLU A 68 7.26 10.81 -8.72
N VAL A 69 7.79 11.45 -9.77
CA VAL A 69 7.78 10.92 -11.13
C VAL A 69 8.59 9.62 -11.19
N GLN A 70 9.75 9.56 -10.54
CA GLN A 70 10.53 8.33 -10.45
C GLN A 70 9.77 7.19 -9.75
N VAL A 71 9.00 7.49 -8.70
CA VAL A 71 8.14 6.51 -8.01
C VAL A 71 7.03 6.00 -8.94
N ALA A 72 6.41 6.87 -9.73
CA ALA A 72 5.41 6.50 -10.73
C ALA A 72 5.99 5.56 -11.81
N VAL A 73 7.15 5.91 -12.36
CA VAL A 73 7.86 5.08 -13.37
C VAL A 73 8.24 3.70 -12.80
N LEU A 74 8.75 3.65 -11.56
CA LEU A 74 9.05 2.38 -10.90
C LEU A 74 7.80 1.56 -10.66
N THR A 75 6.67 2.20 -10.33
CA THR A 75 5.39 1.51 -10.12
C THR A 75 4.88 0.84 -11.40
N ALA A 76 4.96 1.53 -12.54
CA ALA A 76 4.63 0.94 -13.84
C ALA A 76 5.52 -0.29 -14.16
N LYS A 77 6.82 -0.19 -13.89
CA LYS A 77 7.78 -1.30 -14.08
C LYS A 77 7.51 -2.49 -13.15
N ILE A 78 7.19 -2.22 -11.88
CA ILE A 78 6.86 -3.25 -10.88
C ILE A 78 5.64 -4.04 -11.32
N ARG A 79 4.55 -3.36 -11.71
CA ARG A 79 3.33 -4.01 -12.20
C ARG A 79 3.59 -4.87 -13.44
N ASN A 80 4.38 -4.36 -14.38
CA ASN A 80 4.81 -5.13 -15.56
C ASN A 80 5.61 -6.40 -15.20
N TYR A 81 6.54 -6.32 -14.26
CA TYR A 81 7.28 -7.50 -13.80
C TYR A 81 6.38 -8.49 -13.05
N GLN A 82 5.38 -8.01 -12.31
CA GLN A 82 4.41 -8.87 -11.64
C GLN A 82 3.63 -9.70 -12.66
N GLU A 83 3.11 -9.07 -13.71
CA GLU A 83 2.41 -9.76 -14.81
C GLU A 83 3.32 -10.80 -15.47
N HIS A 84 4.54 -10.43 -15.88
CA HIS A 84 5.49 -11.37 -16.49
C HIS A 84 5.79 -12.59 -15.60
N LEU A 85 6.02 -12.37 -14.31
CA LEU A 85 6.40 -13.44 -13.37
C LEU A 85 5.22 -14.34 -12.96
N GLN A 86 3.98 -13.90 -13.17
CA GLN A 86 2.80 -14.77 -12.99
C GLN A 86 2.80 -15.88 -14.04
N TYR A 87 3.09 -15.56 -15.31
CA TYR A 87 3.23 -16.55 -16.37
C TYR A 87 4.58 -17.30 -16.29
N HIS A 88 5.65 -16.60 -15.93
CA HIS A 88 7.03 -17.13 -15.90
C HIS A 88 7.62 -17.19 -14.49
N THR A 89 7.08 -18.08 -13.66
CA THR A 89 7.46 -18.20 -12.23
C THR A 89 8.91 -18.62 -11.99
N LYS A 90 9.55 -19.30 -12.95
CA LYS A 90 10.92 -19.81 -12.86
C LYS A 90 12.00 -18.78 -13.21
N ASP A 91 11.62 -17.61 -13.74
CA ASP A 91 12.57 -16.56 -14.11
C ASP A 91 13.12 -15.81 -12.89
N LYS A 92 14.28 -16.27 -12.41
CA LYS A 92 14.95 -15.68 -11.24
C LYS A 92 15.57 -14.31 -11.53
N ALA A 93 15.94 -14.04 -12.78
CA ALA A 93 16.59 -12.78 -13.15
C ALA A 93 15.58 -11.62 -13.07
N ASN A 94 14.39 -11.80 -13.63
CA ASN A 94 13.33 -10.81 -13.54
C ASN A 94 12.76 -10.70 -12.12
N LYS A 95 12.68 -11.80 -11.35
CA LYS A 95 12.34 -11.74 -9.92
C LYS A 95 13.32 -10.88 -9.12
N ARG A 96 14.63 -11.01 -9.37
CA ARG A 96 15.65 -10.14 -8.76
C ARG A 96 15.43 -8.67 -9.16
N ARG A 97 15.21 -8.38 -10.44
CA ARG A 97 14.94 -7.01 -10.92
C ARG A 97 13.69 -6.40 -10.29
N LEU A 98 12.63 -7.19 -10.12
CA LEU A 98 11.40 -6.78 -9.42
C LEU A 98 11.71 -6.36 -7.97
N LEU A 99 12.40 -7.21 -7.21
CA LEU A 99 12.74 -6.92 -5.82
C LEU A 99 13.60 -5.65 -5.69
N MET A 100 14.61 -5.50 -6.56
CA MET A 100 15.44 -4.29 -6.60
C MET A 100 14.63 -3.02 -6.92
N ALA A 101 13.65 -3.13 -7.83
CA ALA A 101 12.76 -2.01 -8.16
C ALA A 101 11.84 -1.63 -6.99
N ILE A 102 11.31 -2.62 -6.26
CA ILE A 102 10.50 -2.41 -5.05
C ILE A 102 11.32 -1.70 -3.98
N ASP A 103 12.55 -2.15 -3.72
CA ASP A 103 13.41 -1.56 -2.71
C ASP A 103 13.86 -0.15 -3.09
N ARG A 104 14.18 0.09 -4.37
CA ARG A 104 14.46 1.44 -4.87
C ARG A 104 13.25 2.36 -4.66
N ARG A 105 12.04 1.90 -4.97
CA ARG A 105 10.80 2.66 -4.76
C ARG A 105 10.59 2.98 -3.27
N LYS A 106 10.80 2.00 -2.38
CA LYS A 106 10.73 2.21 -0.92
C LYS A 106 11.73 3.26 -0.43
N LYS A 107 12.96 3.26 -0.97
CA LYS A 107 13.99 4.26 -0.65
C LYS A 107 13.55 5.66 -1.06
N LEU A 108 12.97 5.82 -2.26
CA LEU A 108 12.46 7.11 -2.74
C LEU A 108 11.26 7.60 -1.91
N LEU A 109 10.33 6.71 -1.54
CA LEU A 109 9.22 7.06 -0.66
C LEU A 109 9.69 7.48 0.74
N LYS A 110 10.69 6.78 1.30
CA LYS A 110 11.31 7.18 2.57
C LYS A 110 11.94 8.58 2.47
N TYR A 111 12.59 8.88 1.34
CA TYR A 111 13.16 10.21 1.10
C TYR A 111 12.09 11.28 0.99
N LEU A 112 11.05 11.08 0.17
CA LEU A 112 9.91 12.01 0.03
C LEU A 112 9.27 12.30 1.37
N ARG A 113 8.98 11.25 2.15
CA ARG A 113 8.36 11.39 3.47
C ARG A 113 9.21 12.24 4.44
N ARG A 114 10.54 12.17 4.35
CA ARG A 114 11.44 12.98 5.18
C ARG A 114 11.52 14.43 4.71
N THR A 115 11.42 14.68 3.42
CA THR A 115 11.62 16.03 2.85
C THR A 115 10.33 16.82 2.70
N ARG A 116 9.26 16.21 2.16
CA ARG A 116 7.97 16.86 1.87
C ARG A 116 6.84 15.86 2.08
N TYR A 117 6.16 15.97 3.22
CA TYR A 117 5.12 15.02 3.62
C TYR A 117 3.87 15.11 2.74
N ASP A 118 3.41 16.31 2.38
CA ASP A 118 2.20 16.51 1.57
C ASP A 118 2.30 15.79 0.21
N LEU A 119 3.48 15.87 -0.42
CA LEU A 119 3.74 15.20 -1.69
C LEU A 119 3.81 13.69 -1.52
N PHE A 120 4.37 13.21 -0.41
CA PHE A 120 4.39 11.78 -0.10
C PHE A 120 2.96 11.21 0.03
N GLU A 121 2.07 11.91 0.74
CA GLU A 121 0.67 11.50 0.89
C GLU A 121 -0.07 11.50 -0.45
N ASN A 122 0.06 12.57 -1.23
CA ASN A 122 -0.50 12.65 -2.58
C ASN A 122 -0.03 11.52 -3.49
N VAL A 123 1.29 11.22 -3.51
CA VAL A 123 1.86 10.11 -4.29
C VAL A 123 1.28 8.77 -3.86
N CYS A 124 1.18 8.54 -2.55
CA CYS A 124 0.62 7.30 -1.99
C CYS A 124 -0.85 7.12 -2.38
N GLN A 125 -1.65 8.18 -2.32
CA GLN A 125 -3.06 8.16 -2.69
C GLN A 125 -3.24 7.93 -4.19
N GLN A 126 -2.58 8.73 -5.04
CA GLN A 126 -2.73 8.68 -6.51
C GLN A 126 -2.27 7.34 -7.12
N LEU A 127 -1.22 6.73 -6.56
CA LEU A 127 -0.66 5.47 -7.06
C LEU A 127 -1.21 4.23 -6.32
N GLY A 128 -1.99 4.40 -5.26
CA GLY A 128 -2.52 3.32 -4.42
C GLY A 128 -1.42 2.54 -3.68
N ILE A 129 -0.43 3.24 -3.12
CA ILE A 129 0.72 2.63 -2.45
C ILE A 129 0.59 2.78 -0.94
N THR A 130 0.56 1.65 -0.23
CA THR A 130 0.65 1.63 1.23
C THR A 130 2.11 1.60 1.69
N TYR A 131 2.50 2.61 2.47
CA TYR A 131 3.85 2.67 3.05
C TYR A 131 3.88 1.92 4.38
N THR A 132 4.73 0.90 4.46
CA THR A 132 5.00 0.16 5.69
C THR A 132 6.40 0.44 6.20
N PHE A 133 6.53 0.67 7.50
CA PHE A 133 7.83 0.85 8.12
C PHE A 133 8.60 -0.48 8.14
N PRO A 134 9.92 -0.45 7.87
CA PRO A 134 10.74 -1.64 8.04
C PRO A 134 10.78 -2.04 9.51
N PRO A 135 10.79 -3.35 9.82
CA PRO A 135 11.00 -3.80 11.19
C PRO A 135 12.41 -3.43 11.65
N GLU A 136 12.56 -3.19 12.94
CA GLU A 136 13.85 -2.85 13.55
C GLU A 136 14.90 -3.97 13.39
N TYR A 137 14.46 -5.23 13.52
CA TYR A 137 15.33 -6.40 13.40
C TYR A 137 14.76 -7.44 12.44
N TYR A 138 15.58 -7.92 11.51
CA TYR A 138 15.26 -9.05 10.66
C TYR A 138 15.66 -10.37 11.35
N ARG A 139 14.73 -10.96 12.12
CA ARG A 139 14.95 -12.26 12.79
C ARG A 139 14.25 -13.38 12.03
N ARG A 140 14.93 -14.51 11.84
CA ARG A 140 14.30 -15.72 11.29
C ARG A 140 13.36 -16.35 12.32
N VAL A 141 12.08 -16.45 11.98
CA VAL A 141 11.07 -17.13 12.80
C VAL A 141 11.26 -18.65 12.67
N THR A 142 11.77 -19.29 13.72
CA THR A 142 11.87 -20.76 13.80
C THR A 142 10.60 -21.35 14.42
N ARG A 143 10.31 -22.64 14.16
CA ARG A 143 9.15 -23.34 14.74
C ARG A 143 9.13 -23.25 16.27
N ARG A 144 10.28 -23.46 16.92
CA ARG A 144 10.45 -23.34 18.37
C ARG A 144 10.12 -21.93 18.86
N TRP A 145 10.65 -20.90 18.19
CA TRP A 145 10.38 -19.50 18.57
C TRP A 145 8.90 -19.15 18.39
N ALA A 146 8.28 -19.56 17.28
CA ALA A 146 6.87 -19.31 17.01
C ALA A 146 5.96 -19.96 18.06
N ALA A 147 6.20 -21.23 18.40
CA ALA A 147 5.45 -21.95 19.43
C ALA A 147 5.60 -21.28 20.81
N LYS A 148 6.84 -20.96 21.20
CA LYS A 148 7.11 -20.25 22.45
C LYS A 148 6.42 -18.89 22.49
N LYS A 149 6.51 -18.10 21.42
CA LYS A 149 5.91 -16.77 21.35
C LYS A 149 4.38 -16.85 21.42
N ALA A 150 3.76 -17.79 20.71
CA ALA A 150 2.31 -18.01 20.76
C ALA A 150 1.85 -18.43 22.16
N PHE A 151 2.59 -19.32 22.81
CA PHE A 151 2.31 -19.71 24.19
C PHE A 151 2.41 -18.53 25.16
N CYS A 152 3.49 -17.73 25.08
CA CYS A 152 3.64 -16.54 25.91
C CYS A 152 2.49 -15.53 25.70
N ILE A 153 2.01 -15.34 24.48
CA ILE A 153 0.86 -14.46 24.20
C ILE A 153 -0.42 -15.01 24.86
N LYS A 154 -0.67 -16.32 24.75
CA LYS A 154 -1.83 -16.97 25.40
C LYS A 154 -1.77 -16.80 26.92
N VAL A 155 -0.64 -17.12 27.55
CA VAL A 155 -0.44 -16.96 29.00
C VAL A 155 -0.64 -15.51 29.41
N PHE A 156 -0.07 -14.56 28.66
CA PHE A 156 -0.25 -13.14 28.94
C PHE A 156 -1.73 -12.74 28.94
N ASN A 157 -2.49 -13.14 27.91
CA ASN A 157 -3.91 -12.82 27.81
C ASN A 157 -4.72 -13.45 28.95
N GLU A 158 -4.43 -14.68 29.36
CA GLU A 158 -5.12 -15.33 30.48
C GLU A 158 -4.83 -14.64 31.82
N VAL A 159 -3.57 -14.28 32.08
CA VAL A 159 -3.22 -13.52 33.30
C VAL A 159 -3.91 -12.15 33.31
N GLN A 160 -4.01 -11.46 32.17
CA GLN A 160 -4.74 -10.18 32.10
C GLN A 160 -6.24 -10.36 32.39
N LYS A 161 -6.87 -11.43 31.89
CA LYS A 161 -8.28 -11.74 32.21
C LYS A 161 -8.49 -11.98 33.70
N GLN A 162 -7.61 -12.76 34.33
CA GLN A 162 -7.67 -13.05 35.77
C GLN A 162 -7.56 -11.76 36.59
N LYS A 163 -6.55 -10.92 36.29
CA LYS A 163 -6.38 -9.62 36.95
C LYS A 163 -7.57 -8.68 36.75
N ALA A 164 -8.17 -8.68 35.55
CA ALA A 164 -9.36 -7.88 35.28
C ALA A 164 -10.58 -8.35 36.09
N ALA A 165 -10.78 -9.67 36.21
CA ALA A 165 -11.84 -10.26 37.01
C ALA A 165 -11.65 -9.98 38.51
N GLU A 166 -10.42 -10.09 39.01
CA GLU A 166 -10.07 -9.77 40.40
C GLU A 166 -10.33 -8.28 40.70
N LYS A 167 -9.88 -7.38 39.83
CA LYS A 167 -10.14 -5.94 39.96
C LYS A 167 -11.63 -5.60 39.90
N LYS A 168 -12.43 -6.32 39.10
CA LYS A 168 -13.89 -6.17 39.06
C LYS A 168 -14.52 -6.58 40.40
N ARG A 169 -14.14 -7.74 40.95
CA ARG A 169 -14.60 -8.19 42.27
C ARG A 169 -14.21 -7.23 43.39
N GLN A 170 -13.00 -6.68 43.37
CA GLN A 170 -12.57 -5.67 44.33
C GLN A 170 -13.40 -4.37 44.23
N ARG A 171 -13.75 -3.93 43.01
CA ARG A 171 -14.65 -2.79 42.80
C ARG A 171 -16.06 -3.07 43.31
N GLU A 172 -16.63 -4.23 42.99
CA GLU A 172 -17.96 -4.65 43.48
C GLU A 172 -17.98 -4.75 45.02
N ALA A 173 -16.91 -5.27 45.63
CA ALA A 173 -16.78 -5.32 47.07
C ALA A 173 -16.61 -3.92 47.70
N ALA A 174 -15.96 -2.99 47.01
CA ALA A 174 -15.84 -1.61 47.47
C ALA A 174 -17.19 -0.87 47.37
N THR A 175 -17.93 -1.02 46.27
CA THR A 175 -19.26 -0.41 46.12
C THR A 175 -20.25 -0.95 47.15
N LEU A 176 -20.23 -2.27 47.41
CA LEU A 176 -21.06 -2.88 48.44
C LEU A 176 -20.71 -2.37 49.85
N LYS A 177 -19.42 -2.11 50.13
CA LYS A 177 -18.98 -1.51 51.39
C LYS A 177 -19.46 -0.05 51.52
N GLU A 178 -19.35 0.75 50.46
CA GLU A 178 -19.88 2.12 50.42
C GLU A 178 -21.40 2.13 50.65
N GLU A 179 -22.16 1.30 49.93
CA GLU A 179 -23.62 1.18 50.11
C GLU A 179 -24.02 0.71 51.52
N SER A 180 -23.22 -0.17 52.14
CA SER A 180 -23.47 -0.59 53.53
C SER A 180 -23.16 0.52 54.54
N ALA A 181 -22.15 1.35 54.29
CA ALA A 181 -21.80 2.48 55.14
C ALA A 181 -22.84 3.61 55.05
N ASP A 182 -23.35 3.91 53.85
CA ASP A 182 -24.43 4.90 53.64
C ASP A 182 -25.74 4.48 54.34
N LYS A 183 -26.07 3.18 54.32
CA LYS A 183 -27.23 2.64 55.06
C LYS A 183 -27.08 2.75 56.57
N GLN A 184 -25.88 2.58 57.12
CA GLN A 184 -25.62 2.80 58.54
C GLN A 184 -25.71 4.28 58.93
N MET A 185 -25.14 5.19 58.13
CA MET A 185 -25.26 6.64 58.39
C MET A 185 -26.70 7.17 58.25
N GLY A 186 -27.54 6.57 57.42
CA GLY A 186 -28.97 6.89 57.32
C GLY A 186 -29.82 6.41 58.51
N LEU A 187 -29.38 5.40 59.26
CA LEU A 187 -30.04 4.90 60.47
C LEU A 187 -29.69 5.74 61.71
N ASP A 188 -28.45 6.24 61.78
CA ASP A 188 -27.97 7.08 62.89
C ASP A 188 -28.41 8.56 62.77
N GLY A 189 -29.02 8.96 61.64
CA GLY A 189 -29.43 10.33 61.34
C GLY A 189 -30.90 10.69 61.63
N SER A 190 -31.68 9.82 62.29
CA SER A 190 -33.07 10.17 62.66
C SER A 190 -33.09 11.01 63.95
N PRO A 191 -33.51 12.28 63.94
CA PRO A 191 -33.51 13.13 65.12
C PRO A 191 -34.63 12.70 66.09
N VAL A 192 -34.29 12.55 67.37
CA VAL A 192 -35.24 12.61 68.50
C VAL A 192 -35.01 13.92 69.23
#